data_AF-A0A3P7N610-F1
#
_entry.id   AF-A0A3P7N610-F1
#
_cell.length_a   1.000
_cell.length_b   1.000
_cell.length_c   1.000
_cell.angle_alpha   90.00
_cell.angle_beta   90.00
_cell.angle_gamma   90.00
#
_symmetry.space_group_name_H-M   'P 1'
#
loop_
_entity.id
_entity.type
_entity.pdbx_description
1 polymer ?
#
loop_
_entity_poly.entity_id
_entity_poly.type
_entity_poly.pdbx_seq_one_letter_code
_entity_poly.pdbx_strand_id
1 'polypeptide(L)'
;MVPDVNEEHITNLILASMSDVEMKDADEEEFHLSRVIDAHKTDVKCLTSTSAGVIISGGRDEVVKFWTKRGGEFSETLAFPQPKGLAVNSIGYYESPDGWRVFAGRKDGSIAVYGSGSAEPLTVLTQHSSNGKARIHYFFSNLEIKFFEVLQVSTHLVCCLYVDEKNHILLSGSWDNNVIIWPIRELGSPEFSALLLNGHKLSVWALAAIESSPGHYLSGSADKTIKLWQDDNEIRTFTG
;
A
#
# COMPACT_ATOMS: atom_id res chain seq x y z
N MET A 1 -3.38 26.66 37.09
CA MET A 1 -3.75 26.44 35.68
C MET A 1 -2.47 25.96 35.00
N VAL A 2 -2.32 24.65 34.88
CA VAL A 2 -1.15 24.01 34.23
C VAL A 2 -1.52 23.86 32.75
N PRO A 3 -0.68 24.24 31.78
CA PRO A 3 -1.00 24.02 30.39
C PRO A 3 -0.96 22.50 30.09
N ASP A 4 -2.02 22.00 29.45
CA ASP A 4 -2.06 20.69 28.83
C ASP A 4 -0.95 20.64 27.77
N VAL A 5 0.11 19.89 28.04
CA VAL A 5 1.07 19.49 27.01
C VAL A 5 0.49 18.21 26.41
N ASN A 6 -0.22 18.35 25.30
CA ASN A 6 -0.58 17.20 24.47
C ASN A 6 0.74 16.55 24.01
N GLU A 7 1.11 15.43 24.63
CA GLU A 7 2.15 14.55 24.11
C GLU A 7 1.66 14.03 22.75
N GLU A 8 2.14 14.61 21.64
CA GLU A 8 1.96 14.03 20.31
C GLU A 8 2.57 12.61 20.36
N HIS A 9 1.75 11.57 20.19
CA HIS A 9 2.21 10.18 20.10
C HIS A 9 2.94 9.95 18.77
N ILE A 10 4.20 10.41 18.71
CA ILE A 10 5.10 10.16 17.59
C ILE A 10 5.38 8.66 17.53
N THR A 11 5.15 8.05 16.36
CA THR A 11 5.45 6.63 16.16
C THR A 11 6.76 6.48 15.40
N ASN A 12 7.64 5.67 15.98
CA ASN A 12 8.99 5.43 15.52
C ASN A 12 9.05 4.44 14.35
N LEU A 13 9.83 4.77 13.33
CA LEU A 13 10.31 3.82 12.33
C LEU A 13 11.60 3.17 12.85
N ILE A 14 11.60 1.85 12.97
CA ILE A 14 12.74 1.07 13.43
C ILE A 14 13.46 0.46 12.22
N LEU A 15 14.73 0.79 12.06
CA LEU A 15 15.60 0.21 11.03
C LEU A 15 16.58 -0.77 11.69
N ALA A 16 16.53 -2.04 11.29
CA ALA A 16 17.58 -3.00 11.58
C ALA A 16 18.65 -2.94 10.48
N SER A 17 19.92 -2.99 10.86
CA SER A 17 21.01 -3.18 9.90
C SER A 17 21.99 -4.21 10.43
N MET A 18 22.64 -4.91 9.52
CA MET A 18 23.85 -5.67 9.83
C MET A 18 24.96 -4.67 10.18
N SER A 19 25.66 -4.87 11.29
CA SER A 19 26.89 -4.12 11.58
C SER A 19 28.06 -4.71 10.79
N ASP A 20 28.94 -3.85 10.26
CA ASP A 20 30.25 -4.27 9.73
C ASP A 20 31.13 -4.73 10.89
N VAL A 21 30.91 -5.95 11.38
CA VAL A 21 31.82 -6.60 12.34
C VAL A 21 32.92 -7.24 11.51
N GLU A 22 34.17 -6.80 11.72
CA GLU A 22 35.34 -7.53 11.22
C GLU A 22 35.21 -8.99 11.66
N MET A 23 35.03 -9.90 10.69
CA MET A 23 34.84 -11.32 10.94
C MET A 23 35.98 -11.86 11.79
N LYS A 24 35.72 -12.00 13.08
CA LYS A 24 36.40 -12.93 13.97
C LYS A 24 35.37 -13.95 14.38
N ASP A 25 35.55 -15.11 13.79
CA ASP A 25 34.82 -16.35 14.00
C ASP A 25 33.47 -16.45 13.26
N ALA A 26 33.40 -17.48 12.42
CA ALA A 26 32.21 -17.85 11.67
C ALA A 26 31.26 -18.57 12.61
N ASP A 27 30.25 -17.87 13.12
CA ASP A 27 28.89 -18.36 13.36
C ASP A 27 28.10 -17.24 14.04
N GLU A 28 26.91 -16.94 13.49
CA GLU A 28 25.91 -15.94 13.92
C GLU A 28 26.08 -14.51 13.37
N GLU A 29 25.35 -14.22 12.28
CA GLU A 29 25.08 -12.84 11.85
C GLU A 29 24.17 -12.18 12.90
N GLU A 30 24.75 -11.33 13.75
CA GLU A 30 23.99 -10.64 14.80
C GLU A 30 23.26 -9.41 14.22
N PHE A 31 21.93 -9.43 14.26
CA PHE A 31 21.11 -8.30 13.83
C PHE A 31 20.96 -7.30 14.97
N HIS A 32 21.36 -6.06 14.72
CA HIS A 32 21.22 -4.99 15.69
C HIS A 32 20.27 -3.89 15.22
N LEU A 33 19.62 -3.25 16.20
CA LEU A 33 18.92 -2.00 15.97
C LEU A 33 19.92 -0.95 15.50
N SER A 34 19.75 -0.48 14.26
CA SER A 34 20.65 0.51 13.68
C SER A 34 20.21 1.93 13.99
N ARG A 35 18.90 2.21 13.88
CA ARG A 35 18.35 3.55 14.04
C ARG A 35 16.85 3.54 14.32
N VAL A 36 16.43 4.60 14.98
CA VAL A 36 15.02 4.98 15.15
C VAL A 36 14.82 6.34 14.49
N ILE A 37 13.77 6.48 13.69
CA ILE A 37 13.38 7.73 13.02
C ILE A 37 11.99 8.11 13.50
N ASP A 38 11.86 9.32 14.05
CA ASP A 38 10.59 9.97 14.40
C ASP A 38 9.84 10.38 13.13
N ALA A 39 9.33 9.39 12.41
CA ALA A 39 8.93 9.57 11.02
C ALA A 39 7.55 10.23 10.87
N HIS A 40 6.57 9.79 11.65
CA HIS A 40 5.17 10.15 11.52
C HIS A 40 4.56 10.55 12.86
N LYS A 41 3.55 11.43 12.80
CA LYS A 41 2.84 11.93 14.01
C LYS A 41 1.90 10.91 14.65
N THR A 42 1.63 9.82 13.94
CA THR A 42 0.75 8.72 14.34
C THR A 42 1.29 7.43 13.71
N ASP A 43 0.59 6.31 13.87
CA ASP A 43 1.02 4.99 13.39
C ASP A 43 1.61 5.00 11.98
N VAL A 44 2.88 4.59 11.89
CA VAL A 44 3.51 4.20 10.62
C VAL A 44 2.89 2.87 10.20
N LYS A 45 2.30 2.83 9.00
CA LYS A 45 1.58 1.64 8.52
C LYS A 45 2.36 0.85 7.47
N CYS A 46 3.26 1.52 6.78
CA CYS A 46 3.99 0.94 5.66
C CYS A 46 5.33 1.62 5.46
N LEU A 47 6.28 0.84 4.94
CA LEU A 47 7.60 1.30 4.57
C LEU A 47 8.10 0.51 3.36
N THR A 48 8.96 1.11 2.56
CA THR A 48 9.76 0.44 1.52
C THR A 48 11.11 1.15 1.40
N SER A 49 12.03 0.57 0.64
CA SER A 49 13.34 1.15 0.38
C SER A 49 13.71 1.05 -1.08
N THR A 50 14.41 2.05 -1.59
CA THR A 50 15.02 2.01 -2.93
C THR A 50 16.38 1.32 -2.88
N SER A 51 16.89 0.87 -4.02
CA SER A 51 18.25 0.33 -4.16
C SER A 51 19.35 1.35 -3.77
N ALA A 52 19.03 2.64 -3.82
CA ALA A 52 19.91 3.74 -3.37
C ALA A 52 19.85 3.98 -1.85
N GLY A 53 19.08 3.18 -1.09
CA GLY A 53 18.96 3.32 0.36
C GLY A 53 18.06 4.48 0.81
N VAL A 54 17.21 5.01 -0.08
CA VAL A 54 16.15 5.95 0.30
C VAL A 54 15.02 5.13 0.91
N ILE A 55 14.54 5.57 2.07
CA ILE A 55 13.39 4.94 2.73
C ILE A 55 12.15 5.75 2.42
N ILE A 56 11.04 5.06 2.16
CA ILE A 56 9.76 5.68 1.88
C ILE A 56 8.75 5.10 2.87
N SER A 57 8.07 5.96 3.62
CA SER A 57 7.14 5.56 4.67
C SER A 57 5.78 6.23 4.52
N GLY A 58 4.74 5.59 5.05
CA GLY A 58 3.38 6.12 5.05
C GLY A 58 2.64 5.73 6.32
N GLY A 59 1.76 6.61 6.78
CA GLY A 59 1.07 6.45 8.06
C GLY A 59 -0.35 6.96 8.10
N ARG A 60 -0.95 6.85 9.29
CA ARG A 60 -2.29 7.41 9.60
C ARG A 60 -2.30 8.94 9.73
N ASP A 61 -1.13 9.57 9.71
CA ASP A 61 -0.99 11.02 9.64
C ASP A 61 -1.20 11.55 8.22
N GLU A 62 -1.56 10.66 7.29
CA GLU A 62 -2.02 10.99 5.94
C GLU A 62 -0.90 11.58 5.09
N VAL A 63 0.35 11.13 5.30
CA VAL A 63 1.50 11.58 4.53
C VAL A 63 2.32 10.38 4.05
N VAL A 64 2.85 10.46 2.83
CA VAL A 64 3.97 9.64 2.37
C VAL A 64 5.25 10.44 2.48
N LYS A 65 6.30 9.91 3.10
CA LYS A 65 7.57 10.61 3.35
C LYS A 65 8.75 9.85 2.80
N PHE A 66 9.75 10.58 2.32
CA PHE A 66 11.03 10.05 1.86
C PHE A 66 12.13 10.45 2.83
N TRP A 67 13.05 9.52 3.10
CA TRP A 67 14.14 9.71 4.04
C TRP A 67 15.45 9.30 3.38
N THR A 68 16.44 10.18 3.46
CA THR A 68 17.78 9.92 2.91
C THR A 68 18.81 9.97 4.03
N LYS A 69 19.73 9.00 4.03
CA LYS A 69 20.85 8.97 4.97
C LYS A 69 21.98 9.87 4.50
N ARG A 70 22.37 10.87 5.30
CA ARG A 70 23.57 11.71 5.08
C ARG A 70 24.34 11.84 6.38
N GLY A 71 25.65 11.58 6.35
CA GLY A 71 26.47 11.66 7.56
C GLY A 71 26.03 10.71 8.69
N GLY A 72 25.44 9.56 8.33
CA GLY A 72 24.89 8.61 9.29
C GLY A 72 23.42 8.84 9.63
N GLU A 73 22.90 10.07 9.50
CA GLU A 73 21.55 10.46 9.94
C GLU A 73 20.53 10.44 8.82
N PHE A 74 19.30 10.05 9.13
CA PHE A 74 18.18 10.13 8.20
C PHE A 74 17.43 11.44 8.39
N SER A 75 17.16 12.12 7.29
CA SER A 75 16.31 13.32 7.27
C SER A 75 15.23 13.20 6.21
N GLU A 76 14.06 13.77 6.47
CA GLU A 76 12.98 13.89 5.49
C GLU A 76 13.46 14.71 4.28
N THR A 77 13.25 14.21 3.06
CA THR A 77 13.64 14.88 1.82
C THR A 77 12.46 15.22 0.92
N LEU A 78 11.37 14.46 0.99
CA LEU A 78 10.12 14.70 0.28
C LEU A 78 8.94 14.25 1.14
N ALA A 79 7.80 14.93 0.98
CA ALA A 79 6.55 14.56 1.62
C ALA A 79 5.36 14.81 0.70
N PHE A 80 4.44 13.85 0.62
CA PHE A 80 3.21 13.92 -0.14
C PHE A 80 2.00 13.77 0.81
N PRO A 81 1.37 14.89 1.21
CA PRO A 81 0.14 14.83 2.00
C PRO A 81 -0.98 14.21 1.16
N GLN A 82 -1.81 13.41 1.81
CA GLN A 82 -3.01 12.82 1.26
C GLN A 82 -4.22 13.70 1.63
N PRO A 83 -5.33 13.60 0.88
CA PRO A 83 -6.58 14.25 1.27
C PRO A 83 -7.01 13.83 2.68
N LYS A 84 -7.66 14.76 3.40
CA LYS A 84 -8.06 14.56 4.78
C LYS A 84 -8.89 13.29 4.95
N GLY A 85 -8.53 12.45 5.92
CA GLY A 85 -9.17 11.18 6.23
C GLY A 85 -8.63 9.98 5.43
N LEU A 86 -7.69 10.20 4.50
CA LEU A 86 -7.13 9.15 3.63
C LEU A 86 -5.75 8.69 4.14
N ALA A 87 -5.76 7.97 5.26
CA ALA A 87 -4.57 7.30 5.78
C ALA A 87 -3.90 6.42 4.72
N VAL A 88 -2.56 6.40 4.72
CA VAL A 88 -1.75 5.52 3.87
C VAL A 88 -1.56 4.20 4.59
N ASN A 89 -1.98 3.09 3.98
CA ASN A 89 -1.90 1.76 4.58
C ASN A 89 -0.84 0.87 3.93
N SER A 90 -0.51 1.13 2.68
CA SER A 90 0.47 0.37 1.92
C SER A 90 1.18 1.28 0.94
N ILE A 91 2.45 0.99 0.67
CA ILE A 91 3.28 1.72 -0.29
C ILE A 91 3.95 0.73 -1.24
N GLY A 92 4.04 1.11 -2.51
CA GLY A 92 4.93 0.50 -3.50
C GLY A 92 5.88 1.56 -4.08
N TYR A 93 7.12 1.17 -4.37
CA TYR A 93 8.09 1.97 -5.10
C TYR A 93 8.42 1.29 -6.42
N TYR A 94 8.60 2.07 -7.48
CA TYR A 94 9.01 1.57 -8.78
C TYR A 94 9.93 2.59 -9.45
N GLU A 95 11.09 2.15 -9.90
CA GLU A 95 11.99 2.97 -10.72
C GLU A 95 11.68 2.76 -12.22
N SER A 96 11.48 3.83 -12.97
CA SER A 96 11.45 3.79 -14.43
C SER A 96 12.48 4.72 -15.06
N PRO A 97 12.83 4.52 -16.35
CA PRO A 97 13.77 5.39 -17.05
C PRO A 97 13.37 6.88 -17.10
N ASP A 98 12.08 7.18 -16.99
CA ASP A 98 11.52 8.53 -16.93
C ASP A 98 11.40 9.09 -15.49
N GLY A 99 11.94 8.35 -14.51
CA GLY A 99 11.98 8.68 -13.09
C GLY A 99 11.06 7.82 -12.24
N TRP A 100 11.13 7.97 -10.92
CA TRP A 100 10.46 7.08 -9.98
C TRP A 100 8.93 7.24 -9.97
N ARG A 101 8.25 6.19 -9.50
CA ARG A 101 6.83 6.16 -9.13
C ARG A 101 6.67 5.67 -7.70
N VAL A 102 5.73 6.28 -6.98
CA VAL A 102 5.27 5.81 -5.67
C VAL A 102 3.77 5.58 -5.70
N PHE A 103 3.37 4.41 -5.24
CA PHE A 103 1.99 4.00 -5.11
C PHE A 103 1.59 4.09 -3.65
N ALA A 104 0.59 4.92 -3.33
CA ALA A 104 0.07 5.09 -1.98
C ALA A 104 -1.33 4.47 -1.90
N GLY A 105 -1.42 3.28 -1.28
CA GLY A 105 -2.68 2.60 -1.02
C GLY A 105 -3.41 3.25 0.15
N ARG A 106 -4.61 3.79 -0.11
CA ARG A 106 -5.36 4.63 0.81
C ARG A 106 -6.51 3.89 1.49
N LYS A 107 -7.02 4.53 2.54
CA LYS A 107 -8.16 4.05 3.34
C LYS A 107 -9.47 3.92 2.56
N ASP A 108 -9.68 4.72 1.53
CA ASP A 108 -10.88 4.70 0.69
C ASP A 108 -10.84 3.66 -0.44
N GLY A 109 -9.79 2.84 -0.49
CA GLY A 109 -9.58 1.88 -1.57
C GLY A 109 -8.89 2.47 -2.80
N SER A 110 -8.60 3.78 -2.80
CA SER A 110 -7.87 4.35 -3.91
C SER A 110 -6.36 4.09 -3.78
N ILE A 111 -5.66 4.11 -4.91
CA ILE A 111 -4.20 4.10 -4.97
C ILE A 111 -3.77 5.38 -5.68
N ALA A 112 -3.14 6.30 -4.96
CA ALA A 112 -2.54 7.47 -5.60
C ALA A 112 -1.17 7.13 -6.15
N VAL A 113 -0.92 7.57 -7.39
CA VAL A 113 0.34 7.36 -8.10
C VAL A 113 1.07 8.68 -8.19
N TYR A 114 2.17 8.80 -7.45
CA TYR A 114 3.08 9.94 -7.52
C TYR A 114 4.24 9.60 -8.45
N GLY A 115 4.87 10.62 -9.03
CA GLY A 115 6.09 10.46 -9.80
C GLY A 115 7.03 11.65 -9.68
N SER A 116 8.28 11.43 -10.08
CA SER A 116 9.32 12.45 -10.04
C SER A 116 8.89 13.72 -10.77
N GLY A 117 9.06 14.88 -10.12
CA GLY A 117 8.77 16.19 -10.72
C GLY A 117 7.31 16.66 -10.61
N SER A 118 6.42 15.86 -10.01
CA SER A 118 5.04 16.27 -9.70
C SER A 118 4.79 16.31 -8.20
N ALA A 119 4.20 17.41 -7.72
CA ALA A 119 3.71 17.51 -6.34
C ALA A 119 2.34 16.83 -6.15
N GLU A 120 1.55 16.78 -7.22
CA GLU A 120 0.24 16.15 -7.24
C GLU A 120 0.33 14.70 -7.78
N PRO A 121 -0.64 13.83 -7.43
CA PRO A 121 -0.74 12.51 -8.04
C PRO A 121 -0.86 12.62 -9.57
N LEU A 122 -0.07 11.84 -10.29
CA LEU A 122 -0.18 11.67 -11.75
C LEU A 122 -1.52 11.04 -12.13
N THR A 123 -1.99 10.09 -11.31
CA THR A 123 -3.30 9.46 -11.43
C THR A 123 -3.74 8.87 -10.09
N VAL A 124 -5.02 8.53 -9.98
CA VAL A 124 -5.61 7.84 -8.83
C VAL A 124 -6.40 6.64 -9.34
N LEU A 125 -5.98 5.44 -8.92
CA LEU A 125 -6.64 4.18 -9.24
C LEU A 125 -7.76 3.94 -8.22
N THR A 126 -8.96 3.54 -8.66
CA THR A 126 -10.18 3.51 -7.83
C THR A 126 -10.94 2.18 -7.91
N GLN A 127 -10.34 1.15 -8.51
CA GLN A 127 -11.01 -0.12 -8.78
C GLN A 127 -11.34 -0.90 -7.49
N HIS A 128 -10.61 -0.67 -6.38
CA HIS A 128 -10.99 -1.18 -5.06
C HIS A 128 -12.04 -0.31 -4.34
N SER A 129 -12.25 0.93 -4.78
CA SER A 129 -13.23 1.86 -4.19
C SER A 129 -14.67 1.58 -4.64
N SER A 130 -14.87 0.78 -5.70
CA SER A 130 -16.14 0.67 -6.42
C SER A 130 -17.07 -0.49 -6.02
N ASN A 131 -17.08 -0.93 -4.75
CA ASN A 131 -18.03 -1.95 -4.27
C ASN A 131 -19.23 -1.37 -3.49
N GLY A 132 -19.74 -0.21 -3.90
CA GLY A 132 -21.00 0.32 -3.42
C GLY A 132 -22.18 -0.58 -3.83
N LYS A 133 -22.60 -1.50 -2.97
CA LYS A 133 -23.93 -2.11 -3.10
C LYS A 133 -24.97 -1.03 -2.80
N ALA A 134 -25.54 -0.40 -3.83
CA ALA A 134 -26.71 0.44 -3.65
C ALA A 134 -27.84 -0.40 -3.05
N ARG A 135 -28.31 -0.05 -1.86
CA ARG A 135 -29.45 -0.70 -1.21
C ARG A 135 -30.62 0.28 -1.21
N ILE A 136 -31.60 0.02 -2.07
CA ILE A 136 -32.83 0.82 -2.12
C ILE A 136 -33.70 0.41 -0.93
N HIS A 137 -33.96 1.34 -0.01
CA HIS A 137 -34.91 1.16 1.08
C HIS A 137 -36.25 1.82 0.71
N TYR A 138 -37.33 1.04 0.74
CA TYR A 138 -38.69 1.56 0.60
C TYR A 138 -39.27 1.85 1.98
N PHE A 139 -39.76 3.06 2.22
CA PHE A 139 -40.49 3.42 3.43
C PHE A 139 -41.90 3.88 3.03
N PHE A 140 -42.93 3.21 3.55
CA PHE A 140 -44.32 3.59 3.33
C PHE A 140 -44.81 4.41 4.52
N SER A 141 -44.96 5.71 4.36
CA SER A 141 -45.73 6.54 5.29
C SER A 141 -46.58 7.52 4.50
N ASN A 142 -47.90 7.43 4.67
CA ASN A 142 -48.90 8.42 4.24
C ASN A 142 -48.86 8.82 2.75
N LEU A 143 -49.04 7.85 1.84
CA LEU A 143 -49.32 8.07 0.41
C LEU A 143 -48.21 8.78 -0.42
N GLU A 144 -47.03 9.04 0.13
CA GLU A 144 -45.86 9.54 -0.62
C GLU A 144 -44.77 8.47 -0.74
N ILE A 145 -44.26 8.23 -1.96
CA ILE A 145 -43.02 7.48 -2.18
C ILE A 145 -41.87 8.48 -2.03
N LYS A 146 -41.11 8.40 -0.93
CA LYS A 146 -39.85 9.13 -0.78
C LYS A 146 -38.68 8.22 -1.13
N PHE A 147 -37.92 8.62 -2.15
CA PHE A 147 -36.67 7.97 -2.54
C PHE A 147 -35.55 8.48 -1.62
N PHE A 148 -34.93 7.58 -0.86
CA PHE A 148 -33.65 7.86 -0.21
C PHE A 148 -32.61 6.89 -0.77
N GLU A 149 -31.68 7.41 -1.55
CA GLU A 149 -30.47 6.68 -1.92
C GLU A 149 -29.55 6.67 -0.69
N VAL A 150 -29.60 5.59 0.10
CA VAL A 150 -28.60 5.36 1.15
C VAL A 150 -27.42 4.69 0.47
N LEU A 151 -26.50 5.51 -0.04
CA LEU A 151 -25.23 5.06 -0.58
C LEU A 151 -24.35 4.60 0.60
N GLN A 152 -24.43 3.34 0.98
CA GLN A 152 -23.45 2.75 1.89
C GLN A 152 -22.17 2.51 1.08
N VAL A 153 -21.35 3.54 0.93
CA VAL A 153 -20.01 3.43 0.36
C VAL A 153 -19.16 2.69 1.38
N SER A 154 -19.12 1.36 1.29
CA SER A 154 -18.15 0.58 2.05
C SER A 154 -16.77 0.93 1.50
N THR A 155 -15.99 1.70 2.26
CA THR A 155 -14.60 2.01 1.93
C THR A 155 -13.75 0.77 2.24
N HIS A 156 -13.19 0.14 1.21
CA HIS A 156 -12.34 -1.03 1.36
C HIS A 156 -10.88 -0.60 1.27
N LEU A 157 -10.16 -0.59 2.40
CA LEU A 157 -8.78 -0.13 2.44
C LEU A 157 -7.88 -0.98 1.53
N VAL A 158 -6.98 -0.34 0.79
CA VAL A 158 -5.84 -1.03 0.18
C VAL A 158 -4.86 -1.37 1.29
N CYS A 159 -4.73 -2.64 1.62
CA CYS A 159 -3.98 -3.10 2.80
C CYS A 159 -2.58 -3.58 2.44
N CYS A 160 -2.36 -4.01 1.21
CA CYS A 160 -1.06 -4.45 0.73
C CYS A 160 -0.85 -4.04 -0.72
N LEU A 161 0.39 -3.65 -1.02
CA LEU A 161 0.88 -3.38 -2.37
C LEU A 161 2.17 -4.17 -2.53
N TYR A 162 2.40 -4.69 -3.72
CA TYR A 162 3.65 -5.34 -4.09
C TYR A 162 4.05 -4.90 -5.48
N VAL A 163 5.29 -4.46 -5.67
CA VAL A 163 5.81 -4.08 -6.99
C VAL A 163 6.73 -5.18 -7.47
N ASP A 164 6.37 -5.78 -8.60
CA ASP A 164 7.26 -6.62 -9.40
C ASP A 164 7.98 -5.73 -10.42
N GLU A 165 9.14 -5.20 -10.02
CA GLU A 165 9.92 -4.29 -10.86
C GLU A 165 10.35 -4.94 -12.18
N LYS A 166 10.62 -6.25 -12.16
CA LYS A 166 11.12 -7.00 -13.32
C LYS A 166 10.04 -7.16 -14.38
N ASN A 167 8.80 -7.42 -13.97
CA ASN A 167 7.67 -7.57 -14.89
C ASN A 167 6.87 -6.27 -15.08
N HIS A 168 7.25 -5.18 -14.39
CA HIS A 168 6.60 -3.86 -14.45
C HIS A 168 5.14 -3.88 -14.02
N ILE A 169 4.88 -4.61 -12.94
CA ILE A 169 3.54 -4.86 -12.43
C ILE A 169 3.45 -4.36 -10.99
N LEU A 170 2.34 -3.70 -10.68
CA LEU A 170 1.90 -3.50 -9.31
C LEU A 170 0.79 -4.52 -9.01
N LEU A 171 0.87 -5.15 -7.86
CA LEU A 171 -0.22 -5.91 -7.27
C LEU A 171 -0.82 -5.11 -6.13
N SER A 172 -2.14 -5.10 -6.02
CA SER A 172 -2.86 -4.55 -4.87
C SER A 172 -3.83 -5.54 -4.28
N GLY A 173 -3.91 -5.57 -2.96
CA GLY A 173 -4.85 -6.38 -2.20
C GLY A 173 -5.61 -5.48 -1.26
N SER A 174 -6.90 -5.78 -1.07
CA SER A 174 -7.80 -4.91 -0.34
C SER A 174 -8.79 -5.68 0.55
N TRP A 175 -9.44 -4.93 1.43
CA TRP A 175 -10.56 -5.39 2.24
C TRP A 175 -11.82 -5.74 1.44
N ASP A 176 -11.84 -5.46 0.14
CA ASP A 176 -12.90 -5.87 -0.78
C ASP A 176 -12.77 -7.33 -1.25
N ASN A 177 -11.76 -8.04 -0.74
CA ASN A 177 -11.40 -9.43 -1.06
C ASN A 177 -10.72 -9.61 -2.42
N ASN A 178 -10.46 -8.53 -3.15
CA ASN A 178 -9.90 -8.59 -4.48
C ASN A 178 -8.37 -8.47 -4.44
N VAL A 179 -7.74 -9.11 -5.41
CA VAL A 179 -6.39 -8.75 -5.87
C VAL A 179 -6.52 -8.10 -7.23
N ILE A 180 -5.78 -7.03 -7.48
CA ILE A 180 -5.73 -6.38 -8.80
C ILE A 180 -4.28 -6.30 -9.26
N ILE A 181 -4.07 -6.64 -10.53
CA ILE A 181 -2.80 -6.49 -11.24
C ILE A 181 -2.87 -5.23 -12.10
N TRP A 182 -1.86 -4.37 -11.98
CA TRP A 182 -1.77 -3.11 -12.70
C TRP A 182 -0.50 -3.09 -13.55
N PRO A 183 -0.61 -3.04 -14.89
CA PRO A 183 0.53 -2.81 -15.78
C PRO A 183 1.07 -1.38 -15.60
N ILE A 184 2.22 -1.24 -14.93
CA ILE A 184 2.75 0.08 -14.55
C ILE A 184 3.10 0.92 -15.78
N ARG A 185 3.65 0.30 -16.82
CA ARG A 185 4.08 0.99 -18.05
C ARG A 185 2.92 1.53 -18.87
N GLU A 186 1.73 0.99 -18.67
CA GLU A 186 0.53 1.39 -19.40
C GLU A 186 -0.28 2.45 -18.65
N LEU A 187 0.13 2.83 -17.42
CA LEU A 187 -0.57 3.82 -16.61
C LEU A 187 -0.78 5.12 -17.38
N GLY A 188 -2.04 5.55 -17.48
CA GLY A 188 -2.44 6.76 -18.21
C GLY A 188 -2.53 6.60 -19.73
N SER A 189 -2.18 5.43 -20.27
CA SER A 189 -2.41 5.10 -21.68
C SER A 189 -3.90 4.75 -21.92
N PRO A 190 -4.41 4.93 -23.15
CA PRO A 190 -5.78 4.53 -23.49
C PRO A 190 -5.97 3.00 -23.52
N GLU A 191 -4.89 2.22 -23.58
CA GLU A 191 -4.92 0.75 -23.60
C GLU A 191 -4.84 0.15 -22.20
N PHE A 192 -4.66 0.99 -21.17
CA PHE A 192 -4.54 0.56 -19.78
C PHE A 192 -5.71 -0.31 -19.34
N SER A 193 -5.39 -1.54 -18.94
CA SER A 193 -6.34 -2.48 -18.37
C SER A 193 -5.79 -3.09 -17.08
N ALA A 194 -6.52 -2.92 -15.99
CA ALA A 194 -6.24 -3.58 -14.72
C ALA A 194 -6.91 -4.96 -14.70
N LEU A 195 -6.18 -5.97 -14.24
CA LEU A 195 -6.69 -7.35 -14.19
C LEU A 195 -7.15 -7.69 -12.77
N LEU A 196 -8.43 -8.05 -12.66
CA LEU A 196 -9.05 -8.42 -11.39
C LEU A 196 -8.89 -9.93 -11.16
N LEU A 197 -8.26 -10.31 -10.04
CA LEU A 197 -8.20 -11.70 -9.58
C LEU A 197 -9.25 -11.90 -8.50
N ASN A 198 -10.34 -12.54 -8.88
CA ASN A 198 -11.45 -12.83 -7.99
C ASN A 198 -11.39 -14.28 -7.49
N GLY A 199 -11.52 -14.48 -6.18
CA GLY A 199 -11.56 -15.83 -5.62
C GLY A 199 -11.44 -15.89 -4.10
N HIS A 200 -10.83 -14.88 -3.47
CA HIS A 200 -10.80 -14.78 -2.02
C HIS A 200 -12.17 -14.42 -1.44
N LYS A 201 -12.47 -14.97 -0.26
CA LYS A 201 -13.77 -14.76 0.42
C LYS A 201 -13.73 -13.65 1.45
N LEU A 202 -12.53 -13.26 1.89
CA LEU A 202 -12.27 -12.22 2.86
C LEU A 202 -11.04 -11.40 2.43
N SER A 203 -10.74 -10.36 3.20
CA SER A 203 -9.68 -9.39 2.92
C SER A 203 -8.34 -10.06 2.60
N VAL A 204 -7.71 -9.60 1.52
CA VAL A 204 -6.33 -9.97 1.20
C VAL A 204 -5.41 -9.20 2.13
N TRP A 205 -4.30 -9.74 2.62
CA TRP A 205 -3.35 -9.03 3.51
C TRP A 205 -1.89 -9.13 3.08
N ALA A 206 -1.57 -10.08 2.21
CA ALA A 206 -0.21 -10.30 1.73
C ALA A 206 -0.22 -10.62 0.24
N LEU A 207 0.83 -10.14 -0.45
CA LEU A 207 1.06 -10.35 -1.88
C LEU A 207 2.54 -10.66 -2.10
N ALA A 208 2.83 -11.50 -3.08
CA ALA A 208 4.19 -11.75 -3.55
C ALA A 208 4.17 -12.17 -5.03
N ALA A 209 5.26 -11.93 -5.73
CA ALA A 209 5.52 -12.53 -7.05
C ALA A 209 6.51 -13.68 -6.92
N ILE A 210 6.39 -14.68 -7.78
CA ILE A 210 7.39 -15.74 -7.90
C ILE A 210 8.43 -15.30 -8.92
N GLU A 211 9.58 -14.80 -8.46
CA GLU A 211 10.61 -14.17 -9.33
C GLU A 211 11.12 -15.09 -10.46
N SER A 212 11.14 -16.40 -10.22
CA SER A 212 11.54 -17.44 -11.18
C SER A 212 10.46 -17.78 -12.20
N SER A 213 9.23 -17.28 -12.03
CA SER A 213 8.05 -17.67 -12.81
C SER A 213 7.19 -16.44 -13.10
N PRO A 214 7.53 -15.66 -14.14
CA PRO A 214 6.75 -14.50 -14.57
C PRO A 214 5.25 -14.85 -14.72
N GLY A 215 4.40 -13.90 -14.35
CA GLY A 215 2.94 -14.09 -14.36
C GLY A 215 2.40 -14.91 -13.18
N HIS A 216 3.26 -15.44 -12.30
CA HIS A 216 2.82 -16.18 -11.12
C HIS A 216 2.88 -15.33 -9.86
N TYR A 217 1.75 -15.23 -9.17
CA TYR A 217 1.59 -14.39 -8.00
C TYR A 217 0.95 -15.15 -6.85
N LEU A 218 1.28 -14.78 -5.63
CA LEU A 218 0.70 -15.34 -4.41
C LEU A 218 -0.09 -14.26 -3.69
N SER A 219 -1.22 -14.64 -3.12
CA SER A 219 -1.98 -13.80 -2.20
C SER A 219 -2.37 -14.57 -0.95
N GLY A 220 -2.22 -13.94 0.22
CA GLY A 220 -2.68 -14.45 1.50
C GLY A 220 -3.87 -13.66 2.01
N SER A 221 -4.90 -14.34 2.50
CA SER A 221 -6.17 -13.72 2.91
C SER A 221 -6.64 -14.16 4.30
N ALA A 222 -7.45 -13.29 4.91
CA ALA A 222 -8.22 -13.56 6.11
C ALA A 222 -9.17 -14.76 5.98
N ASP A 223 -9.44 -15.25 4.76
CA ASP A 223 -10.21 -16.47 4.51
C ASP A 223 -9.46 -17.77 4.85
N LYS A 224 -8.26 -17.63 5.43
CA LYS A 224 -7.37 -18.72 5.86
C LYS A 224 -6.77 -19.50 4.68
N THR A 225 -6.71 -18.87 3.51
CA THR A 225 -6.11 -19.45 2.31
C THR A 225 -4.97 -18.61 1.76
N ILE A 226 -4.05 -19.29 1.09
CA ILE A 226 -3.10 -18.67 0.16
C ILE A 226 -3.50 -19.12 -1.25
N LYS A 227 -3.55 -18.21 -2.21
CA LYS A 227 -3.85 -18.53 -3.61
C LYS A 227 -2.63 -18.27 -4.48
N LEU A 228 -2.36 -19.20 -5.38
CA LEU A 228 -1.43 -19.05 -6.50
C LEU A 228 -2.22 -18.70 -7.74
N TRP A 229 -1.86 -17.58 -8.35
CA TRP A 229 -2.43 -17.06 -9.56
C TRP A 229 -1.45 -17.21 -10.70
N GLN A 230 -1.98 -17.42 -11.90
CA GLN A 230 -1.27 -17.23 -13.15
C GLN A 230 -2.18 -16.38 -14.05
N ASP A 231 -1.71 -15.19 -14.40
CA ASP A 231 -2.51 -14.19 -15.10
C ASP A 231 -3.82 -13.88 -14.33
N ASP A 232 -4.99 -14.10 -14.92
CA ASP A 232 -6.31 -13.92 -14.28
C ASP A 232 -6.85 -15.18 -13.58
N ASN A 233 -6.11 -16.29 -13.63
CA ASN A 233 -6.59 -17.60 -13.19
C ASN A 233 -6.01 -18.01 -11.84
N GLU A 234 -6.87 -18.53 -10.96
CA GLU A 234 -6.43 -19.26 -9.78
C GLU A 234 -5.92 -20.65 -10.20
N ILE A 235 -4.64 -20.90 -9.99
CA ILE A 235 -3.99 -22.19 -10.30
C ILE A 235 -4.06 -23.14 -9.11
N ARG A 236 -3.96 -22.61 -7.88
CA ARG A 236 -3.97 -23.42 -6.67
C ARG A 236 -4.43 -22.61 -5.46
N THR A 237 -5.20 -23.27 -4.59
CA THR A 237 -5.47 -22.80 -3.23
C THR A 237 -4.71 -23.69 -2.24
N PHE A 238 -4.03 -23.06 -1.29
CA PHE A 238 -3.39 -23.70 -0.14
C PHE A 238 -4.17 -23.38 1.13
N THR A 239 -4.36 -24.40 1.96
CA THR A 239 -5.00 -24.30 3.28
C THR A 239 -4.05 -24.85 4.33
N GLY A 240 -4.06 -24.25 5.52
CA GLY A 240 -3.38 -24.79 6.70
C GLY A 240 -4.16 -25.93 7.35
#